data_AF-A0A6G2TXC5-F1
#
_entry.id   AF-A0A6G2TXC5-F1
#
_cell.length_a   1.000
_cell.length_b   1.000
_cell.length_c   1.000
_cell.angle_alpha   90.00
_cell.angle_beta   90.00
_cell.angle_gamma   90.00
#
_symmetry.space_group_name_H-M   'P 1'
#
loop_
_entity.id
_entity.type
_entity.pdbx_description
1 polymer ?
#
loop_
_entity_poly.entity_id
_entity_poly.type
_entity_poly.pdbx_seq_one_letter_code
_entity_poly.pdbx_strand_id
1 'polypeptide(L)' 'MTRSVMRFVPYKTAQDVTAAPTYEAVCVSGDVEDCGEESGQWLTPHPVEVWMRAHRADTGHGRFRRAFVDYAEVGRAE' A
#
# COMPACT_ATOMS: atom_id res chain seq x y z
N MET A 1 17.60 28.91 -35.88
CA MET A 1 16.99 27.87 -35.02
C MET A 1 18.07 26.87 -34.65
N THR A 2 18.49 26.82 -33.39
CA THR A 2 19.42 25.80 -32.89
C THR A 2 18.68 24.48 -32.70
N ARG A 3 19.19 23.41 -33.30
CA ARG A 3 18.57 22.08 -33.23
C ARG A 3 19.02 21.39 -31.94
N SER A 4 18.09 21.15 -31.02
CA SER A 4 18.36 20.35 -29.81
C SER A 4 18.14 18.86 -30.11
N VAL A 5 19.06 18.01 -29.64
CA VAL A 5 18.91 16.55 -29.71
C VAL A 5 18.50 16.04 -28.34
N MET A 6 17.25 15.59 -28.21
CA MET A 6 16.79 14.87 -27.02
C MET A 6 17.18 13.40 -27.15
N ARG A 7 17.74 12.82 -26.10
CA ARG A 7 18.04 11.37 -26.02
C ARG A 7 17.15 10.73 -24.97
N PHE A 8 16.59 9.58 -25.30
CA PHE A 8 15.95 8.72 -24.32
C PHE A 8 16.99 8.26 -23.29
N VAL A 9 16.65 8.36 -22.01
CA VAL A 9 17.47 7.84 -20.91
C VAL A 9 16.60 6.85 -20.15
N PRO A 10 16.98 5.56 -20.10
CA PRO A 10 16.19 4.59 -19.36
C PRO A 10 16.35 4.82 -17.85
N TYR A 11 15.24 4.69 -17.13
CA TYR A 11 15.19 4.74 -15.67
C TYR A 11 14.62 3.42 -15.14
N LYS A 12 15.10 3.01 -13.96
CA LYS A 12 14.60 1.87 -13.20
C LYS A 12 14.12 2.35 -11.83
N THR A 13 13.06 1.73 -11.34
CA THR A 13 12.56 1.86 -9.97
C THR A 13 12.91 0.59 -9.21
N ALA A 14 13.43 0.72 -8.00
CA ALA A 14 13.70 -0.38 -7.09
C ALA A 14 13.16 -0.04 -5.70
N GLN A 15 12.88 -1.06 -4.89
CA GLN A 15 12.49 -0.85 -3.50
C GLN A 15 13.69 -0.31 -2.70
N ASP A 16 13.46 0.71 -1.88
CA ASP A 16 14.39 1.22 -0.88
C ASP A 16 14.49 0.21 0.27
N VAL A 17 15.63 -0.47 0.36
CA VAL A 17 15.88 -1.49 1.39
C VAL A 17 16.18 -0.90 2.77
N THR A 18 16.36 0.42 2.87
CA THR A 18 16.67 1.12 4.13
C THR A 18 15.41 1.59 4.86
N ALA A 19 14.26 1.60 4.19
CA ALA A 19 12.99 2.00 4.76
C ALA A 19 12.05 0.81 4.94
N ALA A 20 11.47 0.70 6.14
CA ALA A 20 10.50 -0.36 6.44
C ALA A 20 9.15 -0.05 5.76
N PRO A 21 8.51 -1.05 5.11
CA PRO A 21 7.18 -0.85 4.55
C PRO A 21 6.12 -0.79 5.65
N THR A 22 4.92 -0.35 5.27
CA THR A 22 3.77 -0.28 6.16
C THR A 22 2.58 -1.05 5.61
N TYR A 23 1.72 -1.48 6.53
CA TYR A 23 0.57 -2.33 6.28
C TYR A 23 -0.65 -1.73 6.96
N GLU A 24 -1.76 -1.69 6.25
CA GLU A 24 -3.05 -1.24 6.76
C GLU A 24 -4.19 -2.03 6.10
N ALA A 25 -5.36 -2.00 6.72
CA ALA A 25 -6.60 -2.45 6.12
C ALA A 25 -7.75 -1.50 6.47
N VAL A 26 -8.72 -1.43 5.57
CA VAL A 26 -9.99 -0.72 5.75
C VAL A 26 -11.12 -1.72 5.51
N CYS A 27 -12.13 -1.73 6.38
CA CYS A 27 -13.33 -2.53 6.19
C CYS A 27 -14.18 -1.93 5.05
N VAL A 28 -14.33 -2.68 3.96
CA VAL A 28 -15.14 -2.32 2.78
C VAL A 28 -16.37 -3.23 2.66
N SER A 29 -16.87 -3.65 3.82
CA SER A 29 -18.14 -4.34 3.96
C SER A 29 -19.22 -3.33 4.29
N GLY A 30 -20.47 -3.65 3.96
CA GLY A 30 -21.63 -2.80 4.14
C GLY A 30 -22.47 -2.79 2.87
N ASP A 31 -23.78 -2.77 3.02
CA ASP A 31 -24.72 -2.92 1.89
C ASP A 31 -24.98 -1.61 1.14
N VAL A 32 -25.04 -0.49 1.88
CA VAL A 32 -25.34 0.83 1.33
C VAL A 32 -24.08 1.70 1.25
N GLU A 33 -23.25 1.64 2.29
CA GLU A 33 -21.97 2.34 2.39
C GLU A 33 -20.93 1.40 3.03
N ASP A 34 -19.66 1.63 2.70
CA ASP A 34 -18.57 0.91 3.34
C ASP A 34 -18.50 1.28 4.83
N CYS A 35 -18.36 0.28 5.68
CA CYS A 35 -18.15 0.42 7.13
C CYS A 35 -16.99 1.36 7.46
N GLY A 36 -15.94 1.36 6.64
CA GLY A 36 -14.89 2.38 6.65
C GLY A 36 -13.91 2.30 7.83
N GLU A 37 -14.12 1.42 8.81
CA GLU A 37 -13.21 1.30 9.95
C GLU A 37 -11.83 0.80 9.51
N GLU A 38 -10.78 1.35 10.12
CA GLU A 38 -9.39 1.17 9.69
C GLU A 38 -8.58 0.44 10.76
N SER A 39 -7.66 -0.43 10.35
CA SER A 39 -6.74 -1.12 11.25
C SER A 39 -5.67 -0.20 11.86
N GLY A 40 -5.51 1.00 11.31
CA GLY A 40 -4.30 1.81 11.45
C GLY A 40 -3.10 1.22 10.68
N GLN A 41 -1.98 1.93 10.75
CA GLN A 41 -0.76 1.60 10.03
C GLN A 41 0.22 0.80 10.90
N TRP A 42 0.75 -0.31 10.37
CA TRP A 42 1.63 -1.23 11.07
C TRP A 42 2.89 -1.56 10.27
N LEU A 43 3.99 -1.89 10.93
CA LEU A 43 5.26 -2.28 10.27
C LEU A 43 5.30 -3.76 9.85
N THR A 44 4.29 -4.54 10.21
CA THR A 44 4.18 -5.95 9.85
C THR A 44 2.74 -6.27 9.48
N PRO A 45 2.48 -7.33 8.69
CA PRO A 45 1.12 -7.69 8.30
C PRO A 45 0.29 -8.31 9.44
N HIS A 46 0.94 -8.91 10.44
CA HIS A 46 0.25 -9.69 11.47
C HIS A 46 -0.79 -8.89 12.29
N PRO A 47 -0.49 -7.67 12.79
CA PRO A 47 -1.49 -6.86 13.49
C PRO A 47 -2.73 -6.54 12.64
N VAL A 48 -2.54 -6.31 11.34
CA VAL A 48 -3.65 -6.07 10.39
C VAL A 48 -4.54 -7.31 10.28
N GLU A 49 -3.94 -8.51 10.21
CA GLU A 49 -4.68 -9.77 10.19
C GLU A 49 -5.45 -10.04 11.48
N VAL A 50 -4.85 -9.72 12.63
CA VAL A 50 -5.52 -9.82 13.93
C VAL A 50 -6.71 -8.87 13.99
N TRP A 51 -6.54 -7.62 13.57
CA TRP A 51 -7.61 -6.63 13.50
C TRP A 51 -8.75 -7.10 12.59
N MET A 52 -8.48 -7.58 11.37
CA MET A 52 -9.51 -8.08 10.46
C MET A 52 -10.32 -9.24 11.06
N ARG A 53 -9.66 -10.16 11.79
CA ARG A 53 -10.34 -11.29 12.46
C ARG A 53 -11.22 -10.80 13.61
N ALA A 54 -10.73 -9.86 14.41
CA ALA A 54 -11.50 -9.27 15.50
C ALA A 54 -12.72 -8.51 14.96
N HIS A 55 -12.53 -7.66 13.95
CA HIS A 55 -13.59 -6.90 13.29
C HIS A 55 -14.68 -7.80 12.72
N ARG A 56 -14.28 -8.87 12.03
CA ARG A 56 -15.21 -9.87 11.52
C ARG A 56 -15.99 -10.58 12.63
N ALA A 57 -15.34 -10.89 13.75
CA ALA A 57 -15.99 -11.57 14.87
C ALA A 57 -17.03 -10.67 15.55
N ASP A 58 -16.76 -9.37 15.61
CA ASP A 58 -17.64 -8.37 16.23
C ASP A 58 -18.82 -7.97 15.32
N THR A 59 -18.53 -7.67 14.05
CA THR A 59 -19.49 -7.05 13.13
C THR A 59 -20.10 -8.02 12.11
N GLY A 60 -19.49 -9.19 11.92
CA GLY A 60 -19.82 -10.12 10.82
C GLY A 60 -19.26 -9.70 9.45
N HIS A 61 -18.60 -8.55 9.34
CA HIS A 61 -18.01 -8.06 8.10
C HIS A 61 -16.86 -8.93 7.60
N GLY A 62 -16.82 -9.19 6.29
CA GLY A 62 -15.88 -10.16 5.70
C GLY A 62 -15.03 -9.63 4.53
N ARG A 63 -15.26 -8.40 4.09
CA ARG A 63 -14.53 -7.75 2.99
C ARG A 63 -13.67 -6.62 3.52
N PHE A 64 -12.39 -6.65 3.16
CA PHE A 64 -11.38 -5.68 3.57
C PHE A 64 -10.53 -5.26 2.36
N ARG A 65 -10.23 -3.97 2.25
CA ARG A 65 -9.19 -3.44 1.35
C ARG A 65 -7.90 -3.38 2.14
N ARG A 66 -6.83 -3.97 1.65
CA ARG A 66 -5.50 -3.87 2.26
C ARG A 66 -4.61 -2.92 1.47
N ALA A 67 -3.79 -2.14 2.17
CA ALA A 67 -2.68 -1.43 1.56
C ALA A 67 -1.35 -1.97 2.09
N PHE A 68 -0.39 -2.06 1.18
CA PHE A 68 1.03 -2.28 1.45
C PHE A 68 1.75 -1.11 0.82
N VAL A 69 2.48 -0.35 1.63
CA VAL A 69 3.18 0.85 1.19
C VAL A 69 4.66 0.64 1.46
N ASP A 70 5.44 0.50 0.40
CA ASP A 70 6.90 0.51 0.46
C ASP A 70 7.47 1.82 -0.05
N TYR A 71 8.78 1.96 0.13
CA TYR A 71 9.54 3.10 -0.36
C TYR A 71 10.34 2.65 -1.57
N ALA A 72 10.48 3.54 -2.54
CA ALA A 72 11.16 3.23 -3.79
C ALA A 72 12.22 4.29 -4.12
N GLU A 73 13.35 3.81 -4.63
CA GLU A 73 14.38 4.63 -5.23
C GLU A 73 14.27 4.56 -6.76
N VAL A 74 14.53 5.69 -7.43
CA VAL A 74 14.48 5.81 -8.88
C VAL A 74 15.84 6.27 -9.39
N GLY A 75 16.44 5.45 -10.26
CA GLY A 75 17.78 5.71 -10.81
C GLY A 75 17.82 5.46 -12.31
N ARG A 76 18.89 5.91 -12.97
CA ARG A 76 19.13 5.53 -14.37
C ARG A 76 19.33 4.01 -14.44
N ALA A 77 18.77 3.39 -15.47
CA ALA A 77 19.09 2.00 -15.76
C ALA A 77 20.50 1.97 -16.37
N GLU A 78 21.46 1.43 -15.61
CA GLU A 78 22.84 1.14 -16.05
C GLU A 78 22.90 -0.05 -17.01
#